data_AF-D6PC86-F1
#
_entry.id   AF-D6PC86-F1
#
_cell.length_a   1.000
_cell.length_b   1.000
_cell.length_c   1.000
_cell.angle_alpha   90.00
_cell.angle_beta   90.00
_cell.angle_gamma   90.00
#
_symmetry.space_group_name_H-M   'P 1'
#
loop_
_entity.id
_entity.type
_entity.pdbx_description
1 polymer ?
#
loop_
_entity_poly.entity_id
_entity_poly.type
_entity_poly.pdbx_seq_one_letter_code
_entity_poly.pdbx_strand_id
1 'polypeptide(L)'
;MRKAGQKTGAQNPHTRGGRRAHGPKVEKEWSQKINSRERRIARNSAITASCDPGTVSSRGHRFEEGIRFPIIIDDYVESRGKSDEKYDIESIPNQYSTRKFVAMMEGSGSPRI
;
A
#
# COMPACT_ATOMS: atom_id res chain seq x y z
N MET A 1 15.98 -22.42 -24.88
CA MET A 1 16.04 -23.32 -26.06
C MET A 1 15.47 -22.62 -27.29
N ARG A 2 16.31 -22.29 -28.29
CA ARG A 2 15.82 -21.92 -29.63
C ARG A 2 15.47 -23.24 -30.35
N LYS A 3 14.20 -23.45 -30.72
CA LYS A 3 13.81 -24.57 -31.58
C LYS A 3 14.39 -24.31 -32.98
N ALA A 4 15.53 -24.92 -33.28
CA ALA A 4 16.09 -24.92 -34.62
C ALA A 4 15.14 -25.69 -35.55
N GLY A 5 14.79 -25.11 -36.70
CA GLY A 5 14.09 -25.81 -37.79
C GLY A 5 12.65 -25.39 -38.11
N GLN A 6 12.01 -24.49 -37.35
CA GLN A 6 10.74 -23.91 -37.78
C GLN A 6 10.97 -22.57 -38.48
N LYS A 7 10.40 -22.41 -39.69
CA LYS A 7 10.32 -21.12 -40.43
C LYS A 7 9.38 -20.11 -39.73
N THR A 8 9.42 -20.04 -38.41
CA THR A 8 8.64 -19.08 -37.62
C THR A 8 9.36 -17.75 -37.72
N GLY A 9 8.72 -16.74 -38.31
CA GLY A 9 9.31 -15.42 -38.49
C GLY A 9 9.83 -14.85 -37.16
N ALA A 10 11.15 -14.82 -36.97
CA ALA A 10 11.76 -14.28 -35.76
C ALA A 10 11.84 -12.74 -35.85
N GLN A 11 11.96 -12.08 -34.70
CA GLN A 11 12.23 -10.62 -34.59
C GLN A 11 11.12 -9.63 -34.99
N ASN A 12 9.97 -10.08 -35.52
CA ASN A 12 8.79 -9.22 -35.69
C ASN A 12 7.98 -9.19 -34.37
N PRO A 13 7.57 -8.02 -33.84
CA PRO A 13 6.69 -7.92 -32.67
C PRO A 13 5.36 -8.68 -32.81
N HIS A 14 4.86 -8.88 -34.02
CA HIS A 14 3.63 -9.61 -34.28
C HIS A 14 3.81 -11.15 -34.23
N THR A 15 5.04 -11.66 -34.15
CA THR A 15 5.29 -13.10 -34.06
C THR A 15 5.49 -13.55 -32.61
N ARG A 16 4.99 -14.76 -32.29
CA ARG A 16 5.25 -15.42 -31.01
C ARG A 16 6.75 -15.56 -30.74
N GLY A 17 7.24 -14.95 -29.66
CA GLY A 17 8.66 -14.96 -29.27
C GLY A 17 9.53 -13.92 -29.99
N GLY A 18 8.93 -12.99 -30.75
CA GLY A 18 9.61 -11.84 -31.33
C GLY A 18 9.92 -10.73 -30.32
N ARG A 19 10.66 -9.71 -30.76
CA ARG A 19 11.00 -8.54 -29.92
C ARG A 19 9.75 -7.72 -29.64
N ARG A 20 9.62 -7.14 -28.45
CA ARG A 20 8.56 -6.16 -28.18
C ARG A 20 8.89 -4.84 -28.90
N ALA A 21 7.91 -4.21 -29.57
CA ALA A 21 8.10 -2.96 -30.30
C ALA A 21 8.43 -1.77 -29.38
N HIS A 22 7.61 -1.55 -28.35
CA HIS A 22 7.80 -0.51 -27.34
C HIS A 22 7.73 -1.14 -25.94
N GLY A 23 8.74 -1.96 -25.62
CA GLY A 23 8.89 -2.51 -24.27
C GLY A 23 9.21 -1.41 -23.24
N PRO A 24 8.94 -1.66 -21.94
CA PRO A 24 9.40 -0.76 -20.89
C PRO A 24 10.92 -0.64 -20.93
N LYS A 25 11.42 0.60 -20.97
CA LYS A 25 12.84 0.90 -20.98
C LYS A 25 13.28 1.37 -19.59
N VAL A 26 14.51 1.02 -19.22
CA VAL A 26 15.15 1.50 -17.98
C VAL A 26 15.40 3.01 -18.00
N GLU A 27 15.55 3.60 -19.19
CA GLU A 27 15.77 5.02 -19.42
C GLU A 27 14.57 5.90 -19.05
N LYS A 28 13.37 5.30 -18.87
CA LYS A 28 12.17 6.06 -18.54
C LYS A 28 12.33 6.66 -17.14
N GLU A 29 12.21 7.98 -17.03
CA GLU A 29 12.13 8.65 -15.74
C GLU A 29 10.75 8.38 -15.11
N TRP A 30 10.73 7.65 -14.01
CA TRP A 30 9.52 7.36 -13.23
C TRP A 30 9.24 8.42 -12.17
N SER A 31 10.20 9.31 -11.93
CA SER A 31 10.08 10.39 -10.96
C SER A 31 8.96 11.35 -11.39
N GLN A 32 8.17 11.81 -10.41
CA GLN A 32 7.12 12.81 -10.63
C GLN A 32 7.49 14.05 -9.81
N LYS A 33 7.78 15.15 -10.51
CA LYS A 33 8.13 16.41 -9.87
C LYS A 33 6.87 17.05 -9.27
N ILE A 34 6.94 17.39 -7.98
CA ILE A 34 5.91 18.13 -7.26
C ILE A 34 6.60 19.28 -6.52
N ASN A 35 5.95 20.45 -6.50
CA ASN A 35 6.48 21.61 -5.80
C ASN A 35 6.59 21.35 -4.29
N SER A 36 7.67 21.83 -3.67
CA SER A 36 7.91 21.61 -2.24
C SER A 36 6.83 22.24 -1.35
N ARG A 37 6.21 23.34 -1.80
CA ARG A 37 5.11 24.01 -1.10
C ARG A 37 3.81 23.21 -1.16
N GLU A 38 3.43 22.74 -2.33
CA GLU A 38 2.24 21.89 -2.52
C GLU A 38 2.36 20.59 -1.73
N ARG A 39 3.54 19.96 -1.74
CA ARG A 39 3.79 18.75 -0.95
C ARG A 39 3.57 18.98 0.55
N ARG A 40 3.99 20.14 1.07
CA ARG A 40 3.78 20.53 2.47
C ARG A 40 2.29 20.77 2.76
N ILE A 41 1.59 21.50 1.88
CA ILE A 41 0.15 21.78 2.02
C ILE A 41 -0.66 20.48 1.98
N ALA A 42 -0.37 19.58 1.04
CA ALA A 42 -1.03 18.28 0.93
C ALA A 42 -0.85 17.44 2.20
N ARG A 43 0.37 17.40 2.75
CA ARG A 43 0.64 16.70 4.01
C ARG A 43 -0.18 17.27 5.18
N ASN A 44 -0.17 18.60 5.36
CA ASN A 44 -0.89 19.24 6.45
C ASN A 44 -2.42 19.04 6.31
N SER A 45 -2.92 19.05 5.07
CA SER A 45 -4.33 18.76 4.78
C SER A 45 -4.69 17.33 5.15
N ALA A 46 -3.81 16.36 4.84
CA ALA A 46 -4.02 14.96 5.19
C ALA A 46 -4.02 14.73 6.72
N ILE A 47 -3.13 15.40 7.46
CA ILE A 47 -3.13 15.36 8.94
C ILE A 47 -4.43 15.94 9.48
N THR A 48 -4.87 17.09 8.97
CA THR A 48 -6.11 17.73 9.42
C THR A 48 -7.33 16.85 9.16
N ALA A 49 -7.40 16.20 7.99
CA ALA A 49 -8.48 15.28 7.63
C ALA A 49 -8.55 14.04 8.56
N SER A 50 -7.44 13.65 9.17
CA SER A 50 -7.41 12.53 10.13
C SER A 50 -8.03 12.88 11.48
N CYS A 51 -8.14 14.17 11.81
CA CYS A 51 -8.78 14.64 13.04
C CYS A 51 -10.32 14.73 12.92
N ASP A 52 -10.87 14.69 11.69
CA ASP A 52 -12.31 14.77 11.45
C ASP A 52 -12.96 13.38 11.38
N PRO A 53 -13.86 13.02 12.33
CA PRO A 53 -14.50 11.70 12.34
C PRO A 53 -15.34 11.44 11.07
N GLY A 54 -15.97 12.48 10.51
CA GLY A 54 -16.80 12.36 9.32
C GLY A 54 -16.00 11.90 8.10
N THR A 55 -14.87 12.56 7.86
CA THR A 55 -13.93 12.20 6.79
C THR A 55 -13.37 10.79 6.97
N VAL A 56 -13.01 10.40 8.21
CA VAL A 56 -12.48 9.07 8.52
C VAL A 56 -13.53 7.97 8.27
N SER A 57 -14.78 8.18 8.71
CA SER A 57 -15.88 7.24 8.48
C SER A 57 -16.20 7.10 6.99
N SER A 58 -16.26 8.23 6.26
CA SER A 58 -16.51 8.24 4.81
C SER A 58 -15.47 7.47 4.00
N ARG A 59 -14.22 7.38 4.50
CA ARG A 59 -13.15 6.58 3.88
C ARG A 59 -13.38 5.07 4.01
N GLY A 60 -14.30 4.64 4.88
CA GLY A 60 -14.67 3.25 5.13
C GLY A 60 -14.14 2.67 6.43
N HIS A 61 -13.67 3.51 7.36
CA HIS A 61 -13.28 3.07 8.69
C HIS A 61 -14.49 2.90 9.60
N ARG A 62 -14.51 1.81 10.37
CA ARG A 62 -15.55 1.52 11.35
C ARG A 62 -14.98 1.75 12.74
N PHE A 63 -15.62 2.62 13.51
CA PHE A 63 -15.25 2.94 14.89
C PHE A 63 -16.54 3.16 15.69
N GLU A 64 -16.47 3.01 17.00
CA GLU A 64 -17.64 3.16 17.88
C GLU A 64 -18.10 4.63 17.95
N GLU A 65 -19.41 4.84 18.11
CA GLU A 65 -19.97 6.17 18.31
C GLU A 65 -19.47 6.76 19.63
N GLY A 66 -18.78 7.90 19.56
CA GLY A 66 -18.21 8.59 20.73
C GLY A 66 -16.69 8.63 20.81
N ILE A 67 -15.98 7.97 19.89
CA ILE A 67 -14.51 8.08 19.83
C ILE A 67 -14.11 9.47 19.32
N ARG A 68 -13.28 10.16 20.11
CA ARG A 68 -12.74 11.49 19.77
C ARG A 68 -11.38 11.34 19.06
N PHE A 69 -11.27 11.99 17.92
CA PHE A 69 -10.00 12.13 17.19
C PHE A 69 -9.32 13.45 17.58
N PRO A 70 -7.97 13.53 17.54
CA PRO A 70 -7.02 12.44 17.31
C PRO A 70 -6.88 11.50 18.52
N ILE A 71 -6.68 10.21 18.26
CA ILE A 71 -6.38 9.22 19.31
C ILE A 71 -4.89 9.29 19.60
N ILE A 72 -4.53 9.68 20.82
CA ILE A 72 -3.14 9.73 21.29
C ILE A 72 -3.02 8.67 22.38
N ILE A 73 -2.17 7.67 22.15
CA ILE A 73 -1.87 6.61 23.11
C ILE A 73 -0.48 6.92 23.65
N ASP A 74 -0.36 7.02 24.98
CA ASP A 74 0.90 7.33 25.65
C ASP A 74 1.66 6.02 25.94
N ASP A 75 1.31 5.32 27.03
CA ASP A 75 1.79 3.99 27.38
C ASP A 75 0.59 3.03 27.51
N TYR A 76 0.59 1.90 26.79
CA TYR A 76 -0.45 0.88 26.92
C TYR A 76 -0.09 -0.12 28.04
N VAL A 77 -0.88 -0.12 29.11
CA VAL A 77 -0.78 -1.07 30.22
C VAL A 77 -2.09 -1.83 30.31
N GLU A 78 -2.05 -3.14 30.11
CA GLU A 78 -3.21 -4.01 30.29
C GLU A 78 -3.11 -4.66 31.67
N SER A 79 -4.04 -4.34 32.57
CA SER A 79 -4.09 -4.95 33.89
C SER A 79 -4.89 -6.24 33.83
N ARG A 80 -4.19 -7.38 33.94
CA ARG A 80 -4.82 -8.71 34.05
C ARG A 80 -4.73 -9.19 35.49
N GLY A 81 -5.83 -9.07 36.22
CA GLY A 81 -5.94 -9.58 37.58
C GLY A 81 -5.04 -8.85 38.59
N LYS A 82 -3.89 -9.43 38.95
CA LYS A 82 -2.94 -8.88 39.96
C LYS A 82 -1.64 -8.34 39.36
N SER A 83 -1.48 -8.40 38.04
CA SER A 83 -0.25 -7.99 37.35
C SER A 83 -0.57 -6.97 36.26
N ASP A 84 0.19 -5.88 36.28
CA ASP A 84 0.18 -4.87 35.23
C ASP A 84 1.24 -5.25 34.20
N GLU A 85 0.81 -5.62 33.00
CA GLU A 85 1.69 -5.94 31.88
C GLU A 85 1.81 -4.70 30.98
N LYS A 86 3.01 -4.12 30.91
CA LYS A 86 3.33 -3.03 29.98
C LYS A 86 3.70 -3.64 28.64
N TYR A 87 2.92 -3.35 27.60
CA TYR A 87 3.24 -3.77 26.24
C TYR A 87 3.91 -2.61 25.51
N ASP A 88 5.04 -2.90 24.86
CA ASP A 88 5.64 -1.96 23.92
C ASP A 88 4.74 -1.88 22.68
N ILE A 89 4.29 -0.69 22.32
CA ILE A 89 3.32 -0.45 21.23
C ILE A 89 3.90 -0.96 19.90
N GLU A 90 5.22 -0.95 19.75
CA GLU A 90 5.93 -1.47 18.57
C GLU A 90 5.81 -2.99 18.41
N SER A 91 5.45 -3.72 19.47
CA SER A 91 5.25 -5.18 19.45
C SER A 91 3.84 -5.61 19.09
N ILE A 92 2.88 -4.67 19.00
CA ILE A 92 1.49 -4.98 18.64
C ILE A 92 1.46 -5.44 17.17
N PRO A 93 0.99 -6.67 16.88
CA PRO A 93 0.99 -7.17 15.52
C PRO A 93 -0.03 -6.42 14.65
N ASN A 94 0.43 -5.91 13.50
CA ASN A 94 -0.37 -5.24 12.46
C ASN A 94 -1.33 -6.19 11.68
N GLN A 95 -1.84 -7.24 12.34
CA GLN A 95 -2.50 -8.39 11.69
C GLN A 95 -3.84 -8.06 11.01
N TYR A 96 -4.39 -6.87 11.20
CA TYR A 96 -5.66 -6.45 10.58
C TYR A 96 -5.43 -5.67 9.28
N SER A 97 -4.77 -6.30 8.31
CA SER A 97 -4.77 -5.79 6.93
C SER A 97 -6.20 -5.87 6.37
N THR A 98 -6.76 -4.72 5.98
CA THR A 98 -8.13 -4.65 5.46
C THR A 98 -8.34 -5.70 4.36
N ARG A 99 -9.48 -6.42 4.38
CA ARG A 99 -9.83 -7.47 3.39
C ARG A 99 -9.63 -7.04 1.93
N LYS A 100 -9.68 -5.74 1.66
CA LYS A 100 -9.45 -5.12 0.35
C LYS A 100 -7.98 -5.20 -0.10
N PHE A 101 -7.02 -5.08 0.81
CA PHE A 101 -5.59 -5.26 0.54
C PHE A 101 -5.26 -6.72 0.25
N VAL A 102 -5.80 -7.65 1.05
CA VAL A 102 -5.67 -9.10 0.82
C VAL A 102 -6.25 -9.48 -0.54
N ALA A 103 -7.47 -9.03 -0.87
CA ALA A 103 -8.09 -9.28 -2.17
C ALA A 103 -7.33 -8.65 -3.36
N MET A 104 -6.69 -7.50 -3.16
CA MET A 104 -5.83 -6.87 -4.18
C MET A 104 -4.54 -7.65 -4.41
N MET A 105 -3.94 -8.21 -3.34
CA MET A 105 -2.75 -9.06 -3.43
C MET A 105 -3.06 -10.45 -4.02
N GLU A 106 -4.23 -11.00 -3.72
CA GLU A 106 -4.71 -12.28 -4.29
C GLU A 106 -5.12 -12.11 -5.76
N GLY A 107 -5.83 -11.03 -6.11
CA GLY A 107 -6.30 -10.76 -7.48
C GLY A 107 -5.20 -10.35 -8.46
N SER A 108 -4.05 -9.87 -7.97
CA SER A 108 -2.90 -9.51 -8.80
C SER A 108 -1.92 -10.67 -9.02
N GLY A 109 -2.23 -11.87 -8.52
CA GLY A 109 -1.43 -13.07 -8.74
C GLY A 109 0.00 -12.88 -8.22
N SER A 110 0.19 -12.98 -6.91
CA SER A 110 1.55 -13.10 -6.36
C SER A 110 2.23 -14.34 -6.99
N PRO A 111 3.47 -14.18 -7.51
CA PRO A 111 4.60 -14.32 -6.61
C PRO A 111 5.69 -13.28 -6.88
N ARG A 112 6.15 -12.59 -5.84
CA ARG A 112 7.51 -12.06 -5.83
C ARG A 112 8.06 -11.98 -4.40
N ILE A 113 8.66 -13.11 -4.01
CA ILE A 113 9.61 -13.39 -2.92
C ILE A 113 9.14 -12.99 -1.52
#